data_AF-A0A432GKY2-F1
#
_entry.id   AF-A0A432GKY2-F1
#
_cell.length_a   1.000
_cell.length_b   1.000
_cell.length_c   1.000
_cell.angle_alpha   90.00
_cell.angle_beta   90.00
_cell.angle_gamma   90.00
#
_symmetry.space_group_name_H-M   'P 1'
#
loop_
_entity.id
_entity.type
_entity.pdbx_description
1 polymer ?
#
loop_
_entity_poly.entity_id
_entity_poly.type
_entity_poly.pdbx_seq_one_letter_code
_entity_poly.pdbx_strand_id
1 'polypeptide(L)'
;MNKISEDKIKENWPNAVEGDLEHPELGFIHYWTGEQRGRIVVRFSYTDQEEGESKKMFFIDLSKEGWILRHISTFQSQDSKLKLVKNKSFREQDELEQKYRGIIDLFLESRKLRNHL
;
A
#
# COMPACT_ATOMS: atom_id res chain seq x y z
N MET A 1 -2.96 7.71 20.55
CA MET A 1 -3.15 6.35 19.99
C MET A 1 -1.79 5.70 19.86
N ASN A 2 -1.60 4.45 20.28
CA ASN A 2 -0.29 3.79 20.18
C ASN A 2 0.12 3.64 18.71
N LYS A 3 1.29 4.17 18.35
CA LYS A 3 1.90 4.02 17.04
C LYS A 3 2.13 2.52 16.81
N ILE A 4 1.49 1.95 15.80
CA ILE A 4 1.80 0.59 15.35
C ILE A 4 3.23 0.65 14.82
N SER A 5 4.14 -0.14 15.40
CA SER A 5 5.53 -0.22 14.93
C SER A 5 5.59 -0.96 13.59
N GLU A 6 6.57 -0.62 12.76
CA GLU A 6 6.79 -1.31 11.50
C GLU A 6 7.03 -2.81 11.69
N ASP A 7 7.74 -3.19 12.76
CA ASP A 7 8.00 -4.58 13.11
C ASP A 7 6.70 -5.39 13.26
N LYS A 8 5.67 -4.81 13.89
CA LYS A 8 4.36 -5.46 14.04
C LYS A 8 3.64 -5.62 12.70
N ILE A 9 3.83 -4.70 11.77
CA ILE A 9 3.27 -4.85 10.42
C ILE A 9 4.00 -5.97 9.67
N LYS A 10 5.33 -6.02 9.75
CA LYS A 10 6.16 -7.06 9.13
C LYS A 10 5.82 -8.46 9.66
N GLU A 11 5.64 -8.60 10.98
CA GLU A 11 5.20 -9.86 11.62
C GLU A 11 3.85 -10.35 11.07
N ASN A 12 2.94 -9.44 10.73
CA ASN A 12 1.61 -9.77 10.22
C ASN A 12 1.58 -9.94 8.69
N TRP A 13 2.69 -9.70 8.00
CA TRP A 13 2.82 -9.88 6.55
C TRP A 13 4.20 -10.45 6.15
N PRO A 14 4.53 -11.68 6.60
CA PRO A 14 5.89 -12.22 6.50
C PRO A 14 6.37 -12.49 5.06
N ASN A 15 5.45 -12.59 4.10
CA ASN A 15 5.78 -12.82 2.69
C ASN A 15 5.84 -11.52 1.86
N ALA A 16 5.80 -10.36 2.52
CA ALA A 16 5.94 -9.09 1.82
C ALA A 16 7.36 -8.92 1.29
N VAL A 17 7.47 -8.53 0.03
CA VAL A 17 8.71 -8.10 -0.61
C VAL A 17 8.84 -6.59 -0.42
N GLU A 18 10.03 -6.15 -0.02
CA GLU A 18 10.35 -4.74 0.18
C GLU A 18 11.07 -4.18 -1.05
N GLY A 19 11.01 -2.87 -1.23
CA GLY A 19 11.88 -2.16 -2.15
C GLY A 19 11.59 -0.68 -2.18
N ASP A 20 12.32 0.02 -3.05
CA ASP A 20 12.32 1.47 -3.09
C ASP A 20 11.98 1.96 -4.51
N LEU A 21 11.36 3.14 -4.58
CA LEU A 21 11.11 3.87 -5.82
C LEU A 21 11.32 5.37 -5.59
N GLU A 22 11.82 6.05 -6.62
CA GLU A 22 12.06 7.49 -6.58
C GLU A 22 10.88 8.22 -7.22
N HIS A 23 10.14 9.00 -6.41
CA HIS A 23 9.03 9.80 -6.86
C HIS A 23 9.47 11.26 -7.06
N PRO A 24 9.13 11.89 -8.20
CA PRO A 24 9.64 13.21 -8.57
C PRO A 24 9.33 14.30 -7.54
N GLU A 25 8.19 14.20 -6.84
CA GLU A 25 7.75 15.20 -5.86
C GLU A 25 7.93 14.75 -4.40
N LEU A 26 7.92 13.44 -4.14
CA LEU A 26 7.85 12.88 -2.79
C LEU A 26 9.19 12.28 -2.35
N GLY A 27 10.20 12.29 -3.24
CA GLY A 27 11.50 11.69 -3.00
C GLY A 27 11.44 10.17 -2.94
N PHE A 28 12.26 9.58 -2.08
CA PHE A 28 12.31 8.13 -1.91
C PHE A 28 11.07 7.60 -1.21
N ILE A 29 10.34 6.73 -1.90
CA ILE A 29 9.21 5.99 -1.37
C ILE A 29 9.65 4.54 -1.18
N HIS A 30 9.60 4.10 0.06
CA HIS A 30 9.77 2.70 0.40
C HIS A 30 8.41 2.00 0.33
N TYR A 31 8.37 0.80 -0.25
CA TYR A 31 7.15 0.00 -0.33
C TYR A 31 7.35 -1.42 0.16
N TRP A 32 6.24 -1.98 0.64
CA TRP A 32 6.08 -3.40 0.90
C TRP A 32 4.95 -3.91 0.04
N THR A 33 5.19 -4.99 -0.70
CA THR A 33 4.20 -5.59 -1.58
C THR A 33 4.13 -7.10 -1.45
N GLY A 34 2.97 -7.66 -1.71
CA GLY A 34 2.75 -9.10 -1.72
C GLY A 34 1.41 -9.40 -2.36
N GLU A 35 1.03 -10.67 -2.37
CA GLU A 35 -0.22 -11.10 -2.99
C GLU A 35 -1.19 -11.66 -1.94
N GLN A 36 -2.45 -11.26 -2.03
CA GLN A 36 -3.52 -11.77 -1.18
C GLN A 36 -4.75 -12.08 -2.03
N ARG A 37 -5.14 -13.36 -2.08
CA ARG A 37 -6.28 -13.88 -2.87
C ARG A 37 -6.23 -13.44 -4.35
N GLY A 38 -5.05 -13.50 -4.96
CA GLY A 38 -4.81 -13.13 -6.36
C GLY A 38 -4.78 -11.62 -6.63
N ARG A 39 -4.71 -10.79 -5.59
CA ARG A 39 -4.60 -9.34 -5.70
C ARG A 39 -3.24 -8.87 -5.25
N ILE A 40 -2.74 -7.83 -5.89
CA ILE A 40 -1.57 -7.12 -5.39
C ILE A 40 -2.01 -6.34 -4.17
N VAL A 41 -1.26 -6.47 -3.10
CA VAL A 41 -1.37 -5.61 -1.93
C VAL A 41 -0.07 -4.84 -1.85
N VAL A 42 -0.16 -3.53 -1.62
CA VAL A 42 1.02 -2.67 -1.47
C VAL A 42 0.80 -1.64 -0.37
N ARG A 43 1.88 -1.29 0.32
CA ARG A 43 1.99 -0.24 1.34
C ARG A 43 3.11 0.69 0.92
N PHE A 44 2.92 1.99 1.10
CA PHE A 44 3.93 3.01 0.84
C PHE A 44 4.30 3.77 2.12
N SER A 45 5.58 4.10 2.27
CA SER A 45 6.11 4.95 3.32
C SER A 45 7.15 5.91 2.77
N TYR A 46 7.07 7.17 3.13
CA TYR A 46 8.02 8.22 2.76
C TYR A 46 8.10 9.30 3.86
N THR A 47 9.16 10.11 3.86
CA THR A 47 9.55 10.98 4.98
C THR A 47 8.45 11.94 5.46
N ASP A 48 7.80 12.64 4.52
CA ASP A 48 6.82 13.69 4.83
C ASP A 48 5.37 13.19 4.76
N GLN A 49 5.16 11.88 4.90
CA GLN A 49 3.85 11.27 4.83
C GLN A 49 3.02 11.58 6.10
N GLU A 50 1.76 11.98 5.92
CA GLU A 50 0.87 12.32 7.05
C GLU A 50 0.67 11.14 8.02
N GLU A 51 0.39 11.44 9.29
CA GLU A 51 0.24 10.40 10.30
C GLU A 51 -0.88 9.41 9.94
N GLY A 52 -0.53 8.11 9.91
CA GLY A 52 -1.49 7.03 9.66
C GLY A 52 -1.71 6.69 8.19
N GLU A 53 -1.22 7.50 7.27
CA GLU A 53 -1.16 7.17 5.83
C GLU A 53 -0.25 5.97 5.57
N SER A 54 0.91 5.92 6.23
CA SER A 54 1.83 4.79 6.14
C SER A 54 1.25 3.47 6.65
N LYS A 55 0.07 3.46 7.29
CA LYS A 55 -0.62 2.24 7.74
C LYS A 55 -1.62 1.71 6.71
N LYS A 56 -1.80 2.43 5.60
CA LYS A 56 -2.74 2.09 4.53
C LYS A 56 -2.15 1.02 3.61
N MET A 57 -3.03 0.12 3.20
CA MET A 57 -2.75 -1.04 2.38
C MET A 57 -3.69 -0.99 1.19
N PHE A 58 -3.12 -0.91 0.00
CA PHE A 58 -3.84 -0.72 -1.25
C PHE A 58 -4.02 -2.07 -1.93
N PHE A 59 -5.26 -2.47 -2.17
CA PHE A 59 -5.59 -3.71 -2.87
C PHE A 59 -5.88 -3.41 -4.33
N ILE A 60 -5.02 -3.91 -5.20
CA ILE A 60 -5.00 -3.59 -6.61
C ILE A 60 -5.26 -4.86 -7.42
N ASP A 61 -6.24 -4.79 -8.31
CA ASP A 61 -6.44 -5.79 -9.36
C ASP A 61 -5.80 -5.28 -10.66
N LEU A 62 -5.01 -6.14 -11.31
CA LEU A 62 -4.55 -5.89 -12.66
C LEU A 62 -5.62 -6.28 -13.67
N SER A 63 -5.81 -5.46 -14.69
CA SER A 63 -6.70 -5.70 -15.81
C SER A 63 -5.96 -5.47 -17.14
N LYS A 64 -6.58 -5.84 -18.26
CA LYS A 64 -6.01 -5.58 -19.59
C LYS A 64 -5.88 -4.08 -19.90
N GLU A 65 -6.72 -3.25 -19.28
CA GLU A 65 -6.80 -1.81 -19.53
C GLU A 65 -5.96 -0.99 -18.54
N GLY A 66 -5.35 -1.63 -17.53
CA GLY A 66 -4.59 -0.96 -16.48
C GLY A 66 -4.78 -1.65 -15.14
N TRP A 67 -5.00 -0.87 -14.08
CA TRP A 67 -5.23 -1.38 -12.74
C TRP A 67 -6.46 -0.75 -12.11
N ILE A 68 -7.05 -1.44 -11.14
CA ILE A 68 -8.25 -1.00 -10.42
C ILE A 68 -7.95 -1.04 -8.92
N LEU A 69 -8.17 0.07 -8.21
CA LEU A 69 -8.16 0.07 -6.76
C LEU A 69 -9.43 -0.59 -6.23
N ARG A 70 -9.30 -1.78 -5.65
CA ARG A 70 -10.46 -2.50 -5.10
C ARG A 70 -10.95 -1.92 -3.80
N HIS A 71 -10.00 -1.65 -2.90
CA HIS A 71 -10.24 -1.00 -1.63
C HIS A 71 -8.90 -0.68 -0.97
N ILE A 72 -8.99 0.21 0.01
CA ILE A 72 -7.90 0.51 0.92
C ILE A 72 -8.27 -0.08 2.26
N SER A 73 -7.32 -0.70 2.94
CA SER A 73 -7.47 -1.12 4.32
C SER A 73 -6.40 -0.48 5.18
N THR A 74 -6.68 -0.31 6.46
CA THR A 74 -5.73 0.23 7.43
C THR A 74 -5.54 -0.77 8.56
N PHE A 75 -4.29 -0.95 9.01
CA PHE A 75 -4.04 -1.73 10.21
C PHE A 75 -4.60 -1.02 11.45
N GLN A 76 -5.44 -1.73 12.20
CA GLN A 76 -5.95 -1.30 13.49
C GLN A 76 -5.58 -2.34 14.55
N SER A 77 -5.18 -1.86 15.72
CA SER A 77 -4.96 -2.73 16.88
C SER A 77 -6.33 -3.04 17.51
N GLN A 78 -6.76 -4.29 17.45
CA GLN A 78 -8.00 -4.76 18.08
C GLN A 78 -7.67 -5.99 18.93
N ASP A 79 -8.00 -5.96 20.22
CA ASP A 79 -7.77 -7.07 21.16
C ASP A 79 -6.31 -7.55 21.19
N SER A 80 -5.37 -6.62 21.23
CA SER A 80 -3.91 -6.88 21.20
C SER A 80 -3.40 -7.58 19.93
N LYS A 81 -4.22 -7.69 18.89
CA LYS A 81 -3.85 -8.21 17.57
C LYS A 81 -3.97 -7.12 16.51
N LEU A 82 -3.08 -7.14 15.53
CA LEU A 82 -3.18 -6.29 14.36
C LEU A 82 -4.24 -6.88 13.42
N LYS A 83 -5.26 -6.09 13.07
CA LYS A 83 -6.25 -6.49 12.07
C LYS A 83 -6.30 -5.48 10.94
N LEU A 84 -6.49 -5.99 9.74
CA LEU A 84 -6.68 -5.17 8.55
C LEU A 84 -8.16 -4.79 8.45
N VAL A 85 -8.47 -3.50 8.56
CA VAL A 85 -9.83 -2.99 8.50
C VAL A 85 -10.02 -2.26 7.17
N LYS A 86 -10.91 -2.81 6.34
CA LYS A 86 -11.28 -2.19 5.06
C LYS A 86 -11.97 -0.85 5.29
N ASN A 87 -11.54 0.16 4.54
CA ASN A 87 -12.24 1.43 4.45
C ASN A 87 -13.64 1.23 3.85
N LYS A 88 -14.65 1.79 4.53
CA LYS A 88 -16.07 1.68 4.15
C LYS A 88 -16.60 2.95 3.47
N SER A 89 -15.85 4.04 3.47
CA SER A 89 -16.25 5.31 2.85
C SER A 89 -15.85 5.33 1.38
N PHE A 90 -16.83 5.38 0.48
CA PHE A 90 -16.57 5.52 -0.96
C PHE A 90 -15.86 6.83 -1.29
N ARG A 91 -16.30 7.93 -0.67
CA ARG A 91 -15.66 9.25 -0.85
C ARG A 91 -14.18 9.23 -0.46
N GLU A 92 -13.88 8.66 0.71
CA GLU A 92 -12.48 8.58 1.16
C GLU A 92 -11.66 7.65 0.28
N GLN A 93 -12.28 6.58 -0.25
CA GLN A 93 -11.62 5.70 -1.21
C GLN A 93 -11.26 6.43 -2.50
N ASP A 94 -12.16 7.25 -3.06
CA ASP A 94 -11.90 8.03 -4.28
C ASP A 94 -10.81 9.10 -4.04
N GLU A 95 -10.87 9.81 -2.91
CA GLU A 95 -9.88 10.81 -2.52
C GLU A 95 -8.48 10.18 -2.36
N LEU A 96 -8.41 9.02 -1.71
CA LEU A 96 -7.15 8.29 -1.55
C LEU A 96 -6.68 7.67 -2.86
N GLU A 97 -7.58 7.20 -3.73
CA GLU A 97 -7.21 6.73 -5.06
C GLU A 97 -6.51 7.84 -5.85
N GLN A 98 -7.11 9.03 -5.89
CA GLN A 98 -6.52 10.18 -6.58
C GLN A 98 -5.17 10.58 -5.99
N LYS A 99 -5.08 10.64 -4.66
CA LYS A 99 -3.83 10.98 -3.95
C LYS A 99 -2.69 10.02 -4.24
N TYR A 100 -2.97 8.71 -4.28
CA TYR A 100 -1.94 7.67 -4.44
C TYR A 100 -1.76 7.19 -5.87
N ARG A 101 -2.57 7.65 -6.82
CA ARG A 101 -2.54 7.19 -8.22
C ARG A 101 -1.14 7.24 -8.82
N GLY A 102 -0.45 8.38 -8.70
CA GLY A 102 0.90 8.54 -9.24
C GLY A 102 1.92 7.58 -8.63
N ILE A 103 1.85 7.35 -7.31
CA ILE A 103 2.73 6.41 -6.60
C ILE A 103 2.44 4.97 -7.05
N ILE A 104 1.16 4.60 -7.20
CA ILE A 104 0.75 3.26 -7.62
C ILE A 104 1.16 2.99 -9.08
N ASP A 105 0.95 3.96 -9.97
CA ASP A 105 1.38 3.87 -11.37
C ASP A 105 2.89 3.61 -11.45
N LEU A 106 3.69 4.42 -10.75
CA LEU A 106 5.14 4.29 -10.68
C LEU A 106 5.58 2.93 -10.11
N PHE A 107 4.92 2.47 -9.05
CA PHE A 107 5.15 1.15 -8.48
C PHE A 107 4.88 0.03 -9.50
N LEU A 108 3.75 0.07 -10.20
CA LEU A 108 3.38 -0.96 -11.18
C LEU A 108 4.30 -0.96 -12.40
N GLU A 109 4.76 0.20 -12.85
CA GLU A 109 5.80 0.31 -13.89
C GLU A 109 7.11 -0.34 -13.45
N SER A 110 7.58 -0.06 -12.23
CA SER A 110 8.78 -0.70 -11.65
C SER A 110 8.63 -2.23 -11.54
N ARG A 111 7.41 -2.72 -11.30
CA ARG A 111 7.11 -4.15 -11.22
C ARG A 111 7.10 -4.81 -12.60
N LYS A 112 6.54 -4.16 -13.62
CA LYS A 112 6.58 -4.66 -15.01
C LYS A 112 8.03 -4.84 -15.48
N LEU A 113 8.89 -3.85 -15.24
CA LEU A 113 10.31 -3.93 -15.59
C LEU A 113 10.99 -5.16 -14.95
N ARG A 114 10.64 -5.49 -13.70
CA ARG A 114 11.18 -6.65 -13.00
C ARG A 114 10.65 -8.00 -13.47
N ASN A 115 9.41 -8.07 -13.97
CA ASN A 115 8.83 -9.30 -14.49
C ASN A 115 9.18 -9.57 -15.97
N HIS A 116 9.79 -8.60 -16.66
CA HIS A 116 10.29 -8.74 -18.03
C HIS A 116 11.80 -9.01 -18.11
N LEU A 117 12.47 -9.14 -16.96
CA LEU A 117 13.86 -9.59 -16.80
C LEU A 117 13.87 -11.08 -16.41
#